data_AF-A0A2N6FZ93-F1
#
_entry.id   AF-A0A2N6FZ93-F1
#
_cell.length_a   1.000
_cell.length_b   1.000
_cell.length_c   1.000
_cell.angle_alpha   90.00
_cell.angle_beta   90.00
_cell.angle_gamma   90.00
#
_symmetry.space_group_name_H-M   'P 1'
#
loop_
_entity.id
_entity.type
_entity.pdbx_description
1 polymer ?
#
loop_
_entity_poly.entity_id
_entity_poly.type
_entity_poly.pdbx_seq_one_letter_code
_entity_poly.pdbx_strand_id
1 'polypeptide(L)'
;MYKEIIKRTLDLLFEKKYILTKALLIPFFLLIVIEFYSTHGIGETTSSFYLYALVALSFLITIVMSINVHRILLLSKEETPTWGVYTFGTRELTFILKGIGLGILLGLTFFILYFIAMFLGKAIQSLLGSSLASIYSVGISIVIVVFIGIVFSRISLIFPAISIDKPIDFSDAFELTKNHKFLVFITVLVIPVFFAVVVGFVYGLAIEFLMALISEKLSILYSLLNVFITVFTIGFLSVTYEYIISKQEVIEVEEKLNEIEFFQDENNFKMVIDERYDISFEQIKEDLLNQYEGLGFNEIVVDKETSFMLKNKDNQEAYISVSHMNDEFKVETFNVKEKPILSLD
;
A
#
# COMPACT_ATOMS: atom_id res chain seq x y z
N MET A 1 7.05 2.37 -18.84
CA MET A 1 6.88 1.26 -17.87
C MET A 1 8.18 0.74 -17.25
N TYR A 2 8.82 -0.38 -17.64
CA TYR A 2 10.02 -0.88 -16.90
C TYR A 2 11.18 0.11 -16.85
N LYS A 3 11.55 0.67 -18.01
CA LYS A 3 12.59 1.70 -18.12
C LYS A 3 12.27 2.94 -17.28
N GLU A 4 10.99 3.28 -17.18
CA GLU A 4 10.50 4.44 -16.43
C GLU A 4 10.60 4.20 -14.93
N ILE A 5 10.19 3.02 -14.44
CA ILE A 5 10.37 2.62 -13.03
C ILE A 5 11.86 2.62 -12.67
N ILE A 6 12.71 1.97 -13.47
CA ILE A 6 14.17 1.93 -13.22
C ILE A 6 14.74 3.35 -13.16
N LYS A 7 14.43 4.18 -14.16
CA LYS A 7 14.93 5.55 -14.23
C LYS A 7 14.43 6.35 -13.03
N ARG A 8 13.14 6.29 -12.71
CA ARG A 8 12.52 7.00 -11.58
C ARG A 8 13.11 6.56 -10.25
N THR A 9 13.34 5.27 -10.04
CA THR A 9 14.01 4.76 -8.83
C THR A 9 15.41 5.34 -8.68
N LEU A 10 16.22 5.31 -9.75
CA LEU A 10 17.57 5.89 -9.71
C LEU A 10 17.53 7.40 -9.47
N ASP A 11 16.69 8.12 -10.21
CA ASP A 11 16.55 9.57 -10.10
C ASP A 11 16.17 9.97 -8.67
N LEU A 12 15.17 9.31 -8.07
CA LEU A 12 14.76 9.59 -6.68
C LEU A 12 15.84 9.26 -5.65
N LEU A 13 16.54 8.13 -5.81
CA LEU A 13 17.65 7.76 -4.92
C LEU A 13 18.79 8.79 -4.96
N PHE A 14 19.13 9.29 -6.16
CA PHE A 14 20.18 10.31 -6.32
C PHE A 14 19.72 11.70 -5.88
N GLU A 15 18.47 12.08 -6.16
CA GLU A 15 17.92 13.37 -5.76
C GLU A 15 17.82 13.46 -4.23
N LYS A 16 17.33 12.40 -3.57
CA LYS A 16 17.10 12.36 -2.12
C LYS A 16 18.30 11.79 -1.34
N LYS A 17 19.47 11.60 -1.98
CA LYS A 17 20.66 10.96 -1.38
C LYS A 17 21.07 11.55 -0.03
N TYR A 18 21.06 12.88 0.12
CA TYR A 18 21.50 13.53 1.36
C TYR A 18 20.53 13.28 2.52
N ILE A 19 19.22 13.25 2.24
CA ILE A 19 18.19 12.98 3.24
C ILE A 19 18.24 11.49 3.62
N LEU A 20 18.37 10.61 2.62
CA LEU A 20 18.56 9.17 2.85
C LEU A 20 19.81 8.90 3.70
N THR A 21 20.97 9.48 3.36
CA THR A 21 22.19 9.27 4.15
C THR A 21 22.02 9.72 5.61
N LYS A 22 21.36 10.86 5.86
CA LYS A 22 21.11 11.33 7.24
C LYS A 22 20.17 10.40 8.00
N ALA A 23 19.04 10.02 7.39
CA ALA A 23 18.03 9.16 8.03
C ALA A 23 18.51 7.71 8.25
N LEU A 24 19.45 7.23 7.43
CA LEU A 24 19.97 5.87 7.51
C LEU A 24 21.27 5.77 8.32
N LEU A 25 21.86 6.90 8.71
CA LEU A 25 23.11 6.95 9.47
C LEU A 25 23.00 6.15 10.78
N ILE A 26 21.94 6.41 11.56
CA ILE A 26 21.73 5.74 12.86
C ILE A 26 21.47 4.23 12.66
N PRO A 27 20.51 3.79 11.82
CA PRO A 27 20.33 2.38 11.49
C PRO A 27 21.61 1.69 11.03
N PHE A 28 22.39 2.34 10.17
CA PHE A 28 23.65 1.80 9.66
C PHE A 28 24.67 1.55 10.78
N PHE A 29 24.89 2.52 11.67
CA PHE A 29 25.80 2.32 12.81
C PHE A 29 25.31 1.23 13.76
N LEU A 30 24.00 1.13 14.01
CA LEU A 30 23.45 0.06 14.83
C LEU A 30 23.65 -1.32 14.19
N LEU A 31 23.43 -1.44 12.88
CA LEU A 31 23.67 -2.69 12.15
C LEU A 31 25.15 -3.09 12.17
N ILE A 32 26.07 -2.12 12.02
CA ILE A 32 27.51 -2.35 12.18
C ILE A 32 27.83 -2.94 13.55
N VAL A 33 27.28 -2.33 14.62
CA VAL A 33 27.54 -2.79 15.98
C VAL A 33 27.02 -4.22 16.16
N ILE A 34 25.82 -4.50 15.66
CA ILE A 34 25.23 -5.84 15.71
C ILE A 34 26.07 -6.85 14.92
N GLU A 35 26.50 -6.51 13.71
CA GLU A 35 27.37 -7.36 12.89
C GLU A 35 28.69 -7.64 13.61
N PHE A 36 29.32 -6.62 14.19
CA PHE A 36 30.56 -6.79 14.94
C PHE A 36 30.39 -7.80 16.08
N TYR A 37 29.34 -7.67 16.88
CA TYR A 37 29.04 -8.61 17.97
C TYR A 37 28.60 -10.00 17.47
N SER A 38 27.91 -10.07 16.33
CA SER A 38 27.49 -11.31 15.69
C SER A 38 28.66 -12.07 15.07
N THR A 39 29.72 -11.40 14.63
CA THR A 39 30.87 -12.07 14.00
C THR A 39 32.00 -12.33 14.99
N HIS A 40 32.29 -11.39 15.89
CA HIS A 40 33.45 -11.46 16.79
C HIS A 40 33.09 -11.79 18.25
N GLY A 41 31.82 -11.65 18.63
CA GLY A 41 31.32 -11.95 19.98
C GLY A 41 30.87 -13.40 20.19
N ILE A 42 30.93 -14.24 19.15
CA ILE A 42 30.55 -15.65 19.22
C ILE A 42 31.78 -16.49 19.57
N GLY A 43 31.83 -16.96 20.82
CA GLY A 43 32.71 -18.05 21.24
C GLY A 43 31.91 -19.35 21.41
N GLU A 44 32.61 -20.45 21.70
CA GLU A 44 31.99 -21.78 21.91
C GLU A 44 30.95 -21.80 23.06
N THR A 45 31.01 -20.82 23.97
CA THR A 45 30.10 -20.68 25.12
C THR A 45 28.96 -19.69 24.90
N THR A 46 28.81 -19.10 23.71
CA THR A 46 27.78 -18.09 23.47
C THR A 46 26.40 -18.75 23.40
N SER A 47 25.49 -18.33 24.29
CA SER A 47 24.12 -18.84 24.33
C SER A 47 23.37 -18.51 23.03
N SER A 48 22.64 -19.48 22.48
CA SER A 48 21.78 -19.27 21.30
C SER A 48 20.77 -18.13 21.50
N PHE A 49 20.35 -17.87 22.74
CA PHE A 49 19.48 -16.75 23.09
C PHE A 49 20.09 -15.39 22.68
N TYR A 50 21.39 -15.21 22.89
CA TYR A 50 22.09 -13.97 22.52
C TYR A 50 22.04 -13.73 21.00
N LEU A 51 22.24 -14.80 20.21
CA LEU A 51 22.15 -14.72 18.75
C LEU A 51 20.75 -14.38 18.27
N TYR A 52 19.73 -15.03 18.83
CA TYR A 52 18.34 -14.72 18.49
C TYR A 52 17.97 -13.28 18.87
N ALA A 53 18.48 -12.76 19.98
CA ALA A 53 18.28 -11.37 20.37
C ALA A 53 18.94 -10.39 19.38
N LEU A 54 20.17 -10.65 18.94
CA LEU A 54 20.84 -9.84 17.92
C LEU A 54 20.10 -9.87 16.57
N VAL A 55 19.64 -11.04 16.15
CA VAL A 55 18.84 -11.19 14.93
C VAL A 55 17.53 -10.41 15.03
N ALA A 56 16.80 -10.55 16.15
CA ALA A 56 15.56 -9.80 16.38
C ALA A 56 15.81 -8.28 16.36
N LEU A 57 16.90 -7.81 16.98
CA LEU A 57 17.27 -6.40 16.96
C LEU A 57 17.62 -5.92 15.55
N SER A 58 18.39 -6.71 14.79
CA SER A 58 18.73 -6.39 13.40
C SER A 58 17.49 -6.28 12.51
N PHE A 59 16.50 -7.15 12.75
CA PHE A 59 15.22 -7.12 12.05
C PHE A 59 14.42 -5.85 12.37
N LEU A 60 14.32 -5.46 13.64
CA LEU A 60 13.65 -4.22 14.04
C LEU A 60 14.31 -2.97 13.43
N ILE A 61 15.64 -2.90 13.43
CA ILE A 61 16.37 -1.79 12.79
C ILE A 61 16.11 -1.77 11.28
N THR A 62 16.08 -2.94 10.64
CA THR A 62 15.79 -3.05 9.20
C THR A 62 14.38 -2.59 8.86
N ILE A 63 13.39 -2.84 9.73
CA ILE A 63 12.03 -2.31 9.56
C ILE A 63 12.01 -0.78 9.63
N VAL A 64 12.62 -0.20 10.67
CA VAL A 64 12.71 1.25 10.82
C VAL A 64 13.43 1.88 9.63
N MET A 65 14.50 1.25 9.16
CA MET A 65 15.20 1.63 7.94
C MET A 65 14.24 1.58 6.74
N SER A 66 13.46 0.51 6.59
CA SER A 66 12.55 0.33 5.47
C SER A 66 11.44 1.36 5.42
N ILE A 67 10.82 1.66 6.56
CA ILE A 67 9.79 2.70 6.68
C ILE A 67 10.37 4.06 6.28
N ASN A 68 11.56 4.39 6.78
CA ASN A 68 12.20 5.65 6.45
C ASN A 68 12.52 5.77 4.96
N VAL A 69 13.05 4.73 4.32
CA VAL A 69 13.31 4.75 2.88
C VAL A 69 12.01 4.92 2.09
N HIS A 70 10.96 4.14 2.38
CA HIS A 70 9.66 4.27 1.72
C HIS A 70 9.10 5.69 1.84
N ARG A 71 9.06 6.24 3.06
CA ARG A 71 8.57 7.61 3.31
C ARG A 71 9.37 8.65 2.56
N ILE A 72 10.69 8.60 2.67
CA ILE A 72 11.57 9.57 2.02
C ILE A 72 11.35 9.53 0.52
N LEU A 73 11.21 8.35 -0.08
CA LEU A 73 11.03 8.25 -1.54
C LEU A 73 9.64 8.73 -2.00
N LEU A 74 8.58 8.36 -1.28
CA LEU A 74 7.20 8.60 -1.70
C LEU A 74 6.62 9.97 -1.31
N LEU A 75 7.03 10.52 -0.18
CA LEU A 75 6.50 11.80 0.31
C LEU A 75 7.28 13.00 -0.24
N SER A 76 6.64 14.17 -0.17
CA SER A 76 7.27 15.44 -0.53
C SER A 76 8.41 15.80 0.45
N LYS A 77 9.27 16.75 0.06
CA LYS A 77 10.39 17.18 0.93
C LYS A 77 9.93 17.86 2.21
N GLU A 78 8.72 18.42 2.22
CA GLU A 78 8.15 19.15 3.35
C GLU A 78 7.57 18.21 4.42
N GLU A 79 7.10 17.03 4.00
CA GLU A 79 6.48 16.02 4.86
C GLU A 79 7.49 14.99 5.42
N THR A 80 8.76 15.07 5.00
CA THR A 80 9.80 14.09 5.35
C THR A 80 10.78 14.65 6.38
N PRO A 81 10.84 14.08 7.60
CA PRO A 81 11.83 14.50 8.59
C PRO A 81 13.24 14.16 8.11
N THR A 82 14.15 15.13 8.22
CA THR A 82 15.52 15.04 7.69
C THR A 82 16.39 13.96 8.34
N TRP A 83 16.06 13.56 9.57
CA TRP A 83 16.72 12.48 10.31
C TRP A 83 15.92 11.19 10.33
N GLY A 84 14.80 11.12 9.62
CA GLY A 84 13.88 9.98 9.69
C GLY A 84 12.97 10.01 10.92
N VAL A 85 12.07 9.04 10.97
CA VAL A 85 11.15 8.80 12.08
C VAL A 85 11.63 7.59 12.86
N TYR A 86 11.87 7.78 14.16
CA TYR A 86 12.29 6.73 15.10
C TYR A 86 11.31 6.51 16.26
N THR A 87 10.15 7.16 16.22
CA THR A 87 9.10 6.96 17.21
C THR A 87 8.36 5.67 16.89
N PHE A 88 8.32 4.75 17.84
CA PHE A 88 7.58 3.49 17.70
C PHE A 88 6.08 3.75 17.91
N GLY A 89 5.30 3.73 16.84
CA GLY A 89 3.87 3.98 16.86
C GLY A 89 3.06 2.84 16.25
N THR A 90 1.80 3.15 15.93
CA THR A 90 0.85 2.23 15.29
C THR A 90 1.33 1.79 13.91
N ARG A 91 2.05 2.66 13.18
CA ARG A 91 2.60 2.36 11.87
C ARG A 91 3.66 1.26 11.93
N GLU A 92 4.66 1.40 12.79
CA GLU A 92 5.75 0.43 12.93
C GLU A 92 5.20 -0.92 13.38
N LEU A 93 4.23 -0.91 14.31
CA LEU A 93 3.53 -2.12 14.73
C LEU A 93 2.74 -2.76 13.58
N THR A 94 1.99 -1.98 12.80
CA THR A 94 1.25 -2.47 11.63
C THR A 94 2.19 -3.06 10.59
N PHE A 95 3.32 -2.39 10.32
CA PHE A 95 4.35 -2.87 9.40
C PHE A 95 4.92 -4.21 9.87
N ILE A 96 5.26 -4.34 11.15
CA ILE A 96 5.75 -5.59 11.76
C ILE A 96 4.71 -6.69 11.63
N LEU A 97 3.46 -6.43 12.04
CA LEU A 97 2.40 -7.43 12.03
C LEU A 97 2.08 -7.91 10.61
N LYS A 98 2.04 -7.01 9.62
CA LYS A 98 1.86 -7.37 8.21
C LYS A 98 3.08 -8.10 7.64
N GLY A 99 4.29 -7.72 8.06
CA GLY A 99 5.53 -8.43 7.70
C GLY A 99 5.56 -9.88 8.22
N ILE A 100 5.21 -10.07 9.51
CA ILE A 100 5.08 -11.40 10.12
C ILE A 100 3.94 -12.18 9.44
N GLY A 101 2.79 -11.54 9.23
CA GLY A 101 1.65 -12.16 8.53
C GLY A 101 2.01 -12.63 7.13
N LEU A 102 2.74 -11.82 6.36
CA LEU A 102 3.27 -12.20 5.05
C LEU A 102 4.25 -13.37 5.15
N GLY A 103 5.17 -13.32 6.12
CA GLY A 103 6.14 -14.39 6.36
C GLY A 103 5.45 -15.73 6.67
N ILE A 104 4.45 -15.72 7.54
CA ILE A 104 3.63 -16.90 7.89
C ILE A 104 2.87 -17.40 6.65
N LEU A 105 2.22 -16.50 5.91
CA LEU A 105 1.44 -16.86 4.72
C LEU A 105 2.31 -17.53 3.65
N LEU A 106 3.47 -16.94 3.34
CA LEU A 106 4.40 -17.50 2.36
C LEU A 106 5.06 -18.79 2.89
N GLY A 107 5.43 -18.83 4.17
CA GLY A 107 6.04 -20.00 4.80
C GLY A 107 5.11 -21.21 4.82
N LEU A 108 3.85 -21.03 5.21
CA LEU A 108 2.83 -22.08 5.17
C LEU A 108 2.55 -22.54 3.75
N THR A 109 2.41 -21.60 2.80
CA THR A 109 2.21 -21.94 1.38
C THR A 109 3.38 -22.76 0.84
N PHE A 110 4.61 -22.33 1.11
CA PHE A 110 5.82 -23.05 0.72
C PHE A 110 5.85 -24.44 1.35
N PHE A 111 5.58 -24.56 2.65
CA PHE A 111 5.58 -25.83 3.36
C PHE A 111 4.57 -26.82 2.79
N ILE A 112 3.33 -26.38 2.53
CA ILE A 112 2.28 -27.22 1.94
C ILE A 112 2.68 -27.69 0.54
N LEU A 113 3.12 -26.77 -0.32
CA LEU A 113 3.52 -27.11 -1.70
C LEU A 113 4.73 -28.05 -1.72
N TYR A 114 5.72 -27.79 -0.87
CA TYR A 114 6.91 -28.64 -0.75
C TYR A 114 6.56 -30.04 -0.24
N PHE A 115 5.68 -30.14 0.76
CA PHE A 115 5.22 -31.43 1.29
C PHE A 115 4.49 -32.26 0.22
N ILE A 116 3.59 -31.64 -0.54
CA ILE A 116 2.91 -32.27 -1.68
C ILE A 116 3.92 -32.71 -2.75
N ALA A 117 4.86 -31.83 -3.10
CA ALA A 117 5.89 -32.12 -4.09
C ALA A 117 6.78 -33.29 -3.67
N MET A 118 7.13 -33.39 -2.38
CA MET A 118 7.92 -34.49 -1.83
C MET A 118 7.19 -35.82 -1.95
N PHE A 119 5.88 -35.85 -1.66
CA PHE A 119 5.07 -37.06 -1.78
C PHE A 119 4.99 -37.55 -3.23
N LEU A 120 4.73 -36.63 -4.16
CA LEU A 120 4.73 -36.91 -5.61
C LEU A 120 6.11 -37.37 -6.10
N GLY A 121 7.19 -36.78 -5.58
CA GLY A 121 8.56 -37.17 -5.91
C GLY A 121 8.88 -38.61 -5.54
N LYS A 122 8.39 -39.08 -4.39
CA LYS A 122 8.53 -40.50 -3.99
C LYS A 122 7.76 -41.45 -4.91
N ALA A 123 6.56 -41.07 -5.35
CA ALA A 123 5.79 -41.86 -6.32
C ALA A 123 6.51 -41.96 -7.67
N ILE A 124 7.04 -40.84 -8.16
CA ILE A 124 7.85 -40.79 -9.39
C ILE A 124 9.10 -41.66 -9.25
N GLN A 125 9.80 -41.58 -8.12
CA GLN A 125 10.98 -42.41 -7.84
C GLN A 125 10.65 -43.91 -7.92
N SER A 126 9.50 -44.31 -7.39
CA SER A 126 9.05 -45.71 -7.42
C SER A 126 8.65 -46.19 -8.81
N LEU A 127 8.10 -45.32 -9.66
CA LEU A 127 7.57 -45.68 -10.98
C LEU A 127 8.60 -45.55 -12.11
N LEU A 128 9.42 -44.50 -12.06
CA LEU A 128 10.26 -44.03 -13.16
C LEU A 128 11.76 -44.02 -12.81
N GLY A 129 12.13 -44.37 -11.58
CA GLY A 129 13.50 -44.45 -11.12
C GLY A 129 14.07 -43.13 -10.57
N SER A 130 15.28 -43.21 -10.00
CA SER A 130 15.91 -42.12 -9.23
C SER A 130 16.36 -40.93 -10.08
N SER A 131 16.81 -41.15 -11.31
CA SER A 131 17.28 -40.07 -12.20
C SER A 131 16.14 -39.11 -12.57
N LEU A 132 14.97 -39.65 -12.95
CA LEU A 132 13.80 -38.84 -13.29
C LEU A 132 13.21 -38.15 -12.05
N ALA A 133 13.21 -38.81 -10.90
CA ALA A 133 12.78 -38.19 -9.64
C ALA A 133 13.64 -36.97 -9.26
N SER A 134 14.95 -37.04 -9.49
CA SER A 134 15.86 -35.92 -9.20
C SER A 134 15.59 -34.70 -10.10
N ILE A 135 15.38 -34.93 -11.40
CA ILE A 135 15.00 -33.87 -12.35
C ILE A 135 13.66 -33.24 -11.94
N TYR A 136 12.67 -34.07 -11.57
CA TYR A 136 11.39 -33.60 -11.07
C TYR A 136 11.55 -32.73 -9.82
N SER A 137 12.33 -33.18 -8.82
CA SER A 137 12.56 -32.45 -7.58
C SER A 137 13.18 -31.07 -7.81
N VAL A 138 14.18 -30.97 -8.68
CA VAL A 138 14.77 -29.66 -9.04
C VAL A 138 13.75 -28.78 -9.76
N GLY A 139 13.05 -29.33 -10.75
CA GLY A 139 12.04 -28.60 -11.52
C GLY A 139 10.91 -28.05 -10.66
N ILE A 140 10.35 -28.89 -9.77
CA ILE A 140 9.24 -28.48 -8.90
C ILE A 140 9.70 -27.46 -7.84
N SER A 141 10.93 -27.56 -7.32
CA SER A 141 11.48 -26.56 -6.41
C SER A 141 11.57 -25.18 -7.07
N ILE A 142 12.02 -25.11 -8.32
CA ILE A 142 12.08 -23.84 -9.08
C ILE A 142 10.66 -23.26 -9.25
N VAL A 143 9.70 -24.10 -9.64
CA VAL A 143 8.30 -23.68 -9.81
C VAL A 143 7.71 -23.12 -8.50
N ILE A 144 7.94 -23.80 -7.38
CA ILE A 144 7.48 -23.35 -6.06
C ILE A 144 8.10 -22.00 -5.71
N VAL A 145 9.41 -21.83 -5.87
CA VAL A 145 10.10 -20.57 -5.56
C VAL A 145 9.58 -19.42 -6.43
N VAL A 146 9.39 -19.64 -7.73
CA VAL A 146 8.82 -18.63 -8.64
C VAL A 146 7.40 -18.28 -8.23
N PHE A 147 6.57 -19.27 -7.90
CA PHE A 147 5.20 -19.04 -7.45
C PHE A 147 5.15 -18.19 -6.16
N ILE A 148 5.95 -18.55 -5.15
CA ILE A 148 6.08 -17.78 -3.91
C ILE A 148 6.58 -16.36 -4.20
N GLY A 149 7.54 -16.20 -5.11
CA GLY A 149 8.04 -14.90 -5.55
C GLY A 149 6.96 -14.02 -6.19
N ILE A 150 6.09 -14.60 -7.02
CA ILE A 150 4.94 -13.89 -7.61
C ILE A 150 4.00 -13.41 -6.52
N VAL A 151 3.65 -14.27 -5.55
CA VAL A 151 2.77 -13.91 -4.43
C VAL A 151 3.41 -12.81 -3.57
N PHE A 152 4.68 -12.98 -3.19
CA PHE A 152 5.44 -12.01 -2.40
C PHE A 152 5.46 -10.64 -3.09
N SER A 153 5.83 -10.58 -4.37
CA SER A 153 5.97 -9.33 -5.10
C SER A 153 4.67 -8.50 -5.08
N ARG A 154 3.52 -9.16 -5.23
CA ARG A 154 2.21 -8.50 -5.22
C ARG A 154 1.83 -7.96 -3.85
N ILE A 155 2.00 -8.78 -2.82
CA ILE A 155 1.61 -8.42 -1.45
C ILE A 155 2.57 -7.37 -0.86
N SER A 156 3.84 -7.37 -1.25
CA SER A 156 4.84 -6.46 -0.69
C SER A 156 4.53 -4.97 -0.88
N LEU A 157 3.63 -4.60 -1.79
CA LEU A 157 3.15 -3.21 -1.95
C LEU A 157 2.37 -2.67 -0.74
N ILE A 158 2.00 -3.53 0.21
CA ILE A 158 1.47 -3.11 1.52
C ILE A 158 2.50 -2.27 2.29
N PHE A 159 3.80 -2.57 2.17
CA PHE A 159 4.85 -1.90 2.94
C PHE A 159 5.04 -0.41 2.60
N PRO A 160 5.13 0.00 1.31
CA PRO A 160 5.15 1.42 0.97
C PRO A 160 3.85 2.12 1.42
N ALA A 161 2.69 1.48 1.28
CA ALA A 161 1.39 2.04 1.69
C ALA A 161 1.31 2.34 3.19
N ILE A 162 1.69 1.36 4.04
CA ILE A 162 1.79 1.55 5.49
C ILE A 162 2.78 2.66 5.83
N SER A 163 3.90 2.72 5.12
CA SER A 163 4.95 3.69 5.42
C SER A 163 4.48 5.12 5.25
N ILE A 164 3.58 5.40 4.31
CA ILE A 164 2.96 6.72 4.07
C ILE A 164 1.62 6.92 4.78
N ASP A 165 1.35 6.12 5.83
CA ASP A 165 0.14 6.23 6.66
C ASP A 165 -1.17 5.98 5.88
N LYS A 166 -1.11 5.22 4.78
CA LYS A 166 -2.26 4.72 4.00
C LYS A 166 -2.28 3.18 4.02
N PRO A 167 -2.50 2.54 5.18
CA PRO A 167 -2.41 1.09 5.28
C PRO A 167 -3.48 0.41 4.40
N ILE A 168 -3.05 -0.62 3.68
CA ILE A 168 -3.92 -1.48 2.88
C ILE A 168 -3.81 -2.93 3.36
N ASP A 169 -4.84 -3.72 3.13
CA ASP A 169 -4.88 -5.13 3.47
C ASP A 169 -4.28 -6.05 2.39
N PHE A 170 -4.15 -7.34 2.73
CA PHE A 170 -3.66 -8.36 1.81
C PHE A 170 -4.52 -8.48 0.55
N SER A 171 -5.85 -8.36 0.69
CA SER A 171 -6.78 -8.40 -0.43
C SER A 171 -6.59 -7.20 -1.35
N ASP A 172 -6.51 -6.00 -0.77
CA ASP A 172 -6.33 -4.75 -1.49
C ASP A 172 -5.02 -4.78 -2.31
N ALA A 173 -3.93 -5.31 -1.74
CA ALA A 173 -2.67 -5.46 -2.47
C ALA A 173 -2.78 -6.41 -3.67
N PHE A 174 -3.62 -7.44 -3.59
CA PHE A 174 -3.92 -8.30 -4.73
C PHE A 174 -4.75 -7.57 -5.79
N GLU A 175 -5.74 -6.81 -5.37
CA GLU A 175 -6.59 -6.02 -6.26
C GLU A 175 -5.79 -4.95 -7.00
N LEU A 176 -5.00 -4.16 -6.25
CA LEU A 176 -4.05 -3.16 -6.72
C LEU A 176 -3.15 -3.69 -7.86
N THR A 177 -2.73 -4.95 -7.74
CA THR A 177 -1.78 -5.58 -8.66
C THR A 177 -2.41 -6.48 -9.72
N LYS A 178 -3.75 -6.57 -9.78
CA LYS A 178 -4.48 -7.52 -10.63
C LYS A 178 -4.12 -7.38 -12.10
N ASN A 179 -3.96 -6.16 -12.59
CA ASN A 179 -3.64 -5.84 -13.99
C ASN A 179 -2.12 -5.70 -14.25
N HIS A 180 -1.29 -5.75 -13.20
CA HIS A 180 0.14 -5.47 -13.27
C HIS A 180 1.02 -6.62 -12.75
N LYS A 181 0.49 -7.86 -12.70
CA LYS A 181 1.16 -9.03 -12.07
C LYS A 181 2.62 -9.22 -12.54
N PHE A 182 2.84 -9.23 -13.85
CA PHE A 182 4.17 -9.44 -14.42
C PHE A 182 5.09 -8.24 -14.20
N LEU A 183 4.54 -7.01 -14.28
CA LEU A 183 5.30 -5.81 -13.95
C LEU A 183 5.82 -5.86 -12.51
N VAL A 184 4.92 -6.13 -11.57
CA VAL A 184 5.25 -6.14 -10.15
C VAL A 184 6.29 -7.21 -9.86
N PHE A 185 6.11 -8.42 -10.40
CA PHE A 185 7.09 -9.50 -10.26
C PHE A 185 8.48 -9.11 -10.76
N ILE A 186 8.58 -8.54 -11.97
CA ILE A 186 9.87 -8.17 -12.54
C ILE A 186 10.53 -7.01 -11.76
N THR A 187 9.76 -5.98 -11.42
CA THR A 187 10.30 -4.75 -10.82
C THR A 187 10.56 -4.85 -9.34
N VAL A 188 9.74 -5.59 -8.60
CA VAL A 188 9.87 -5.73 -7.14
C VAL A 188 10.78 -6.89 -6.76
N LEU A 189 10.83 -7.95 -7.56
CA LEU A 189 11.63 -9.14 -7.25
C LEU A 189 12.80 -9.34 -8.21
N VAL A 190 12.55 -9.54 -9.51
CA VAL A 190 13.62 -9.99 -10.43
C VAL A 190 14.74 -8.97 -10.57
N ILE A 191 14.42 -7.70 -10.81
CA ILE A 191 15.43 -6.65 -10.98
C ILE A 191 16.22 -6.43 -9.69
N PRO A 192 15.60 -6.22 -8.50
CA PRO A 192 16.33 -6.06 -7.26
C PRO A 192 17.18 -7.28 -6.89
N VAL A 193 16.67 -8.50 -7.08
CA VAL A 193 17.45 -9.73 -6.82
C VAL A 193 18.63 -9.84 -7.76
N PHE A 194 18.44 -9.59 -9.07
CA PHE A 194 19.54 -9.58 -10.03
C PHE A 194 20.60 -8.55 -9.66
N PHE A 195 20.18 -7.34 -9.29
CA PHE A 195 21.08 -6.28 -8.82
C PHE A 195 21.84 -6.71 -7.56
N ALA A 196 21.13 -7.24 -6.55
CA ALA A 196 21.72 -7.72 -5.30
C ALA A 196 22.74 -8.83 -5.54
N VAL A 197 22.46 -9.77 -6.45
CA VAL A 197 23.39 -10.84 -6.82
C VAL A 197 24.64 -10.29 -7.50
N VAL A 198 24.48 -9.41 -8.51
CA VAL A 198 25.63 -8.85 -9.24
C VAL A 198 26.50 -7.98 -8.33
N VAL A 199 25.88 -7.07 -7.60
CA VAL A 199 26.58 -6.14 -6.68
C VAL A 199 27.16 -6.92 -5.50
N GLY A 200 26.40 -7.85 -4.92
CA GLY A 200 26.85 -8.72 -3.85
C GLY A 200 28.04 -9.58 -4.26
N PHE A 201 28.04 -10.13 -5.48
CA PHE A 201 29.18 -10.90 -6.00
C PHE A 201 30.42 -10.03 -6.20
N VAL A 202 30.30 -8.91 -6.93
CA VAL A 202 31.45 -8.05 -7.26
C VAL A 202 32.07 -7.44 -6.01
N TYR A 203 31.27 -6.83 -5.13
CA TYR A 203 31.77 -6.19 -3.92
C TYR A 203 32.06 -7.21 -2.81
N GLY A 204 31.34 -8.34 -2.75
CA GLY A 204 31.64 -9.43 -1.84
C GLY A 204 33.04 -9.97 -2.07
N LEU A 205 33.41 -10.27 -3.33
CA LEU A 205 34.77 -10.68 -3.68
C LEU A 205 35.83 -9.64 -3.28
N ALA A 206 35.55 -8.35 -3.50
CA ALA A 206 36.47 -7.28 -3.11
C ALA A 206 36.64 -7.20 -1.59
N ILE A 207 35.55 -7.34 -0.82
CA ILE A 207 35.59 -7.33 0.64
C ILE A 207 36.35 -8.56 1.17
N GLU A 208 36.08 -9.76 0.65
CA GLU A 208 36.80 -10.98 1.03
C GLU A 208 38.30 -10.87 0.77
N PHE A 209 38.67 -10.32 -0.39
CA PHE A 209 40.06 -10.07 -0.73
C PHE A 209 40.74 -9.09 0.26
N LEU A 210 40.07 -7.99 0.60
CA LEU A 210 40.58 -7.04 1.58
C LEU A 210 40.67 -7.65 2.99
N MET A 211 39.69 -8.47 3.38
CA MET A 211 39.72 -9.17 4.66
C MET A 211 40.90 -10.12 4.76
N ALA A 212 41.15 -10.91 3.71
CA ALA A 212 42.26 -11.86 3.66
C ALA A 212 43.64 -11.16 3.64
N LEU A 213 43.75 -10.00 3.00
CA LEU A 213 45.03 -9.28 2.88
C LEU A 213 45.35 -8.34 4.05
N ILE A 214 44.33 -7.69 4.63
CA ILE A 214 44.52 -6.59 5.58
C ILE A 214 44.05 -7.00 6.98
N SER A 215 42.76 -7.32 7.13
CA SER A 215 42.18 -7.66 8.42
C SER A 215 40.75 -8.19 8.29
N GLU A 216 40.43 -9.23 9.04
CA GLU A 216 39.05 -9.74 9.17
C GLU A 216 38.06 -8.68 9.69
N LYS A 217 38.54 -7.64 10.40
CA LYS A 217 37.71 -6.53 10.89
C LYS A 217 37.07 -5.70 9.77
N LEU A 218 37.50 -5.88 8.52
CA LEU A 218 36.87 -5.27 7.34
C LEU A 218 35.52 -5.91 6.97
N SER A 219 35.07 -6.95 7.70
CA SER A 219 33.73 -7.52 7.55
C SER A 219 32.61 -6.47 7.68
N ILE A 220 32.85 -5.38 8.43
CA ILE A 220 31.96 -4.22 8.54
C ILE A 220 31.51 -3.63 7.18
N LEU A 221 32.29 -3.83 6.11
CA LEU A 221 31.92 -3.39 4.77
C LEU A 221 30.71 -4.16 4.23
N TYR A 222 30.41 -5.36 4.73
CA TYR A 222 29.18 -6.08 4.40
C TYR A 222 27.93 -5.37 4.92
N SER A 223 27.95 -4.79 6.13
CA SER A 223 26.86 -3.92 6.59
C SER A 223 26.59 -2.77 5.62
N LEU A 224 27.64 -2.11 5.10
CA LEU A 224 27.48 -1.01 4.15
C LEU A 224 26.89 -1.48 2.83
N LEU A 225 27.41 -2.59 2.30
CA LEU A 225 26.91 -3.23 1.10
C LEU A 225 25.43 -3.65 1.24
N ASN A 226 25.08 -4.24 2.38
CA ASN A 226 23.72 -4.68 2.67
C ASN A 226 22.76 -3.50 2.76
N VAL A 227 23.10 -2.43 3.49
CA VAL A 227 22.27 -1.22 3.55
C VAL A 227 22.06 -0.64 2.15
N PHE A 228 23.10 -0.58 1.32
CA PHE A 228 22.99 -0.11 -0.05
C PHE A 228 22.02 -0.97 -0.89
N ILE A 229 22.16 -2.30 -0.84
CA ILE A 229 21.27 -3.24 -1.54
C ILE A 229 19.82 -3.12 -1.02
N THR A 230 19.63 -2.97 0.29
CA THR A 230 18.31 -2.83 0.90
C THR A 230 17.63 -1.54 0.45
N VAL A 231 18.33 -0.39 0.51
CA VAL A 231 17.79 0.90 0.05
C VAL A 231 17.40 0.83 -1.43
N PHE A 232 18.23 0.20 -2.26
CA PHE A 232 17.93 0.02 -3.67
C PHE A 232 16.69 -0.85 -3.89
N THR A 233 16.60 -1.99 -3.20
CA THR A 233 15.47 -2.92 -3.28
C THR A 233 14.16 -2.25 -2.87
N ILE A 234 14.19 -1.51 -1.76
CA ILE A 234 13.04 -0.75 -1.25
C ILE A 234 12.68 0.38 -2.20
N GLY A 235 13.66 0.99 -2.87
CA GLY A 235 13.42 1.99 -3.89
C GLY A 235 12.62 1.46 -5.08
N PHE A 236 12.94 0.27 -5.56
CA PHE A 236 12.14 -0.40 -6.59
C PHE A 236 10.71 -0.68 -6.12
N LEU A 237 10.56 -1.21 -4.91
CA LEU A 237 9.24 -1.48 -4.33
C LEU A 237 8.40 -0.19 -4.20
N SER A 238 9.01 0.89 -3.72
CA SER A 238 8.35 2.20 -3.54
C SER A 238 7.90 2.79 -4.88
N VAL A 239 8.80 2.82 -5.88
CA VAL A 239 8.46 3.41 -7.18
C VAL A 239 7.47 2.56 -7.95
N THR A 240 7.52 1.23 -7.81
CA THR A 240 6.49 0.36 -8.39
C THR A 240 5.12 0.65 -7.76
N TYR A 241 5.06 0.88 -6.45
CA TYR A 241 3.85 1.31 -5.77
C TYR A 241 3.34 2.67 -6.28
N GLU A 242 4.20 3.69 -6.31
CA GLU A 242 3.90 5.03 -6.87
C GLU A 242 3.36 4.91 -8.32
N TYR A 243 4.04 4.12 -9.15
CA TYR A 243 3.66 3.91 -10.53
C TYR A 243 2.27 3.29 -10.65
N ILE A 244 1.95 2.26 -9.87
CA ILE A 244 0.65 1.58 -9.96
C ILE A 244 -0.48 2.48 -9.49
N ILE A 245 -0.30 3.19 -8.37
CA ILE A 245 -1.30 4.13 -7.85
C ILE A 245 -1.53 5.28 -8.84
N SER A 246 -0.48 5.87 -9.40
CA SER A 246 -0.62 6.95 -10.39
C SER A 246 -1.36 6.54 -11.67
N LYS A 247 -1.46 5.23 -11.95
CA LYS A 247 -2.23 4.67 -13.08
C LYS A 247 -3.64 4.26 -12.69
N GLN A 248 -3.92 4.09 -11.40
CA GLN A 248 -5.26 3.88 -10.86
C GLN A 248 -6.02 5.19 -10.64
N GLU A 249 -5.33 6.30 -10.37
CA GLU A 249 -5.96 7.64 -10.28
C GLU A 249 -6.67 8.06 -11.58
N VAL A 250 -6.49 7.33 -12.69
CA VAL A 250 -7.24 7.53 -13.96
C VAL A 250 -8.52 6.67 -14.03
N ILE A 251 -8.72 5.72 -13.11
CA ILE A 251 -9.88 4.81 -13.07
C ILE A 251 -10.82 5.11 -11.87
N GLU A 252 -10.34 5.79 -10.82
CA GLU A 252 -11.17 6.24 -9.67
C GLU A 252 -11.61 7.71 -9.74
N VAL A 253 -11.30 8.44 -10.81
CA VAL A 253 -11.84 9.80 -11.09
C VAL A 253 -12.59 9.84 -12.42
N GLU A 254 -13.34 8.77 -12.71
CA GLU A 254 -14.74 8.97 -13.07
C GLU A 254 -15.50 8.54 -11.81
N GLU A 255 -15.54 9.40 -10.80
CA GLU A 255 -16.73 9.38 -9.96
C GLU A 255 -17.87 9.65 -10.93
N LYS A 256 -18.52 8.58 -11.42
CA LYS A 256 -19.87 8.73 -11.97
C LYS A 256 -20.60 9.57 -10.93
N LEU A 257 -21.13 10.71 -11.35
CA LEU A 257 -22.17 11.40 -10.58
C LEU A 257 -23.08 10.30 -10.06
N ASN A 258 -23.32 10.25 -8.74
CA ASN A 258 -24.36 9.35 -8.25
C ASN A 258 -25.61 9.71 -9.08
N GLU A 259 -26.16 8.73 -9.80
CA GLU A 259 -27.44 8.95 -10.48
C GLU A 259 -28.39 9.45 -9.41
N ILE A 260 -29.12 10.53 -9.70
CA ILE A 260 -30.01 11.18 -8.72
C ILE A 260 -30.87 10.10 -8.07
N GLU A 261 -30.69 9.91 -6.76
CA GLU A 261 -31.36 8.83 -6.06
C GLU A 261 -32.79 9.27 -5.74
N PHE A 262 -33.77 8.52 -6.26
CA PHE A 262 -35.18 8.75 -6.00
C PHE A 262 -35.72 7.69 -5.05
N PHE A 263 -36.24 8.15 -3.91
CA PHE A 263 -37.01 7.32 -2.98
C PHE A 263 -38.46 7.79 -2.99
N GLN A 264 -39.38 6.85 -3.18
CA GLN A 264 -40.82 7.10 -3.11
C GLN A 264 -41.45 6.13 -2.10
N ASP A 265 -42.10 6.69 -1.10
CA ASP A 265 -42.98 6.01 -0.15
C ASP A 265 -44.43 6.51 -0.35
N GLU A 266 -45.44 5.87 0.24
CA GLU A 266 -46.86 6.14 0.01
C GLU A 266 -47.23 7.63 0.08
N ASN A 267 -46.55 8.39 0.95
CA ASN A 267 -46.77 9.82 1.16
C ASN A 267 -45.49 10.67 1.10
N ASN A 268 -44.33 10.12 0.69
CA ASN A 268 -43.05 10.82 0.74
C ASN A 268 -42.27 10.66 -0.56
N PHE A 269 -41.71 11.75 -1.08
CA PHE A 269 -40.69 11.75 -2.12
C PHE A 269 -39.40 12.33 -1.58
N LYS A 270 -38.31 11.57 -1.71
CA LYS A 270 -36.96 12.05 -1.40
C LYS A 270 -36.09 11.94 -2.64
N MET A 271 -35.38 13.01 -2.94
CA MET A 271 -34.40 13.13 -4.01
C MET A 271 -33.06 13.54 -3.38
N VAL A 272 -31.98 12.84 -3.75
CA VAL A 272 -30.61 13.19 -3.34
C VAL A 272 -29.81 13.55 -4.58
N ILE A 273 -29.23 14.75 -4.57
CA ILE A 273 -28.48 15.33 -5.68
C ILE A 273 -27.09 15.67 -5.16
N ASP A 274 -26.09 15.30 -5.92
CA ASP A 274 -24.70 15.62 -5.62
C ASP A 274 -24.41 17.11 -5.93
N GLU A 275 -23.64 17.82 -5.11
CA GLU A 275 -23.28 19.23 -5.37
C GLU A 275 -22.47 19.42 -6.67
N ARG A 276 -21.95 18.34 -7.27
CA ARG A 276 -21.26 18.35 -8.56
C ARG A 276 -22.18 18.54 -9.77
N TYR A 277 -23.51 18.45 -9.61
CA TYR A 277 -24.44 18.97 -10.61
C TYR A 277 -24.33 20.51 -10.62
N ASP A 278 -24.40 21.18 -11.78
CA ASP A 278 -24.29 22.65 -11.90
C ASP A 278 -25.57 23.36 -11.42
N ILE A 279 -26.01 23.02 -10.20
CA ILE A 279 -27.22 23.50 -9.55
C ILE A 279 -26.87 23.99 -8.15
N SER A 280 -27.29 25.22 -7.85
CA SER A 280 -27.09 25.87 -6.56
C SER A 280 -28.30 25.67 -5.65
N PHE A 281 -28.08 25.76 -4.34
CA PHE A 281 -29.15 25.73 -3.34
C PHE A 281 -30.26 26.75 -3.62
N GLU A 282 -29.91 27.95 -4.07
CA GLU A 282 -30.87 29.00 -4.41
C GLU A 282 -31.70 28.67 -5.65
N GLN A 283 -31.10 28.03 -6.68
CA GLN A 283 -31.85 27.53 -7.84
C GLN A 283 -32.84 26.44 -7.43
N ILE A 284 -32.45 25.49 -6.58
CA ILE A 284 -33.37 24.45 -6.07
C ILE A 284 -34.52 25.10 -5.29
N LYS A 285 -34.23 26.10 -4.46
CA LYS A 285 -35.24 26.86 -3.71
C LYS A 285 -36.23 27.57 -4.64
N GLU A 286 -35.73 28.24 -5.67
CA GLU A 286 -36.56 28.94 -6.66
C GLU A 286 -37.43 27.97 -7.46
N ASP A 287 -36.88 26.85 -7.92
CA ASP A 287 -37.62 25.81 -8.65
C ASP A 287 -38.76 25.22 -7.80
N LEU A 288 -38.48 24.87 -6.54
CA LEU A 288 -39.49 24.35 -5.62
C LEU A 288 -40.58 25.39 -5.31
N LEU A 289 -40.21 26.66 -5.15
CA LEU A 289 -41.19 27.72 -4.89
C LEU A 289 -42.10 27.92 -6.10
N ASN A 290 -41.53 28.05 -7.29
CA ASN A 290 -42.27 28.21 -8.54
C ASN A 290 -43.18 27.01 -8.83
N GLN A 291 -42.70 25.79 -8.58
CA GLN A 291 -43.46 24.56 -8.82
C GLN A 291 -44.67 24.44 -7.88
N TYR A 292 -44.48 24.72 -6.58
CA TYR A 292 -45.47 24.38 -5.56
C TYR A 292 -46.30 25.56 -5.03
N GLU A 293 -45.98 26.80 -5.42
CA GLU A 293 -46.78 27.98 -5.05
C GLU A 293 -48.24 27.83 -5.53
N GLY A 294 -48.45 27.37 -6.76
CA GLY A 294 -49.79 27.12 -7.33
C GLY A 294 -50.59 26.01 -6.62
N LEU A 295 -49.91 25.17 -5.84
CA LEU A 295 -50.49 24.09 -5.04
C LEU A 295 -50.78 24.50 -3.58
N GLY A 296 -50.54 25.77 -3.23
CA GLY A 296 -50.81 26.31 -1.90
C GLY A 296 -49.64 26.24 -0.92
N PHE A 297 -48.44 25.85 -1.37
CA PHE A 297 -47.21 25.85 -0.56
C PHE A 297 -46.54 27.23 -0.59
N ASN A 298 -47.05 28.17 0.18
CA ASN A 298 -46.57 29.56 0.21
C ASN A 298 -46.19 30.03 1.63
N GLU A 299 -46.18 29.13 2.62
CA GLU A 299 -45.75 29.44 3.98
C GLU A 299 -44.31 28.94 4.19
N ILE A 300 -43.35 29.87 4.18
CA ILE A 300 -41.95 29.57 4.50
C ILE A 300 -41.81 29.44 6.00
N VAL A 301 -41.45 28.24 6.47
CA VAL A 301 -41.27 27.95 7.91
C VAL A 301 -39.80 27.79 8.31
N VAL A 302 -38.92 27.52 7.35
CA VAL A 302 -37.47 27.52 7.54
C VAL A 302 -36.83 28.21 6.34
N ASP A 303 -36.00 29.22 6.61
CA ASP A 303 -35.16 29.89 5.62
C ASP A 303 -33.78 30.14 6.21
N LYS A 304 -32.85 29.25 5.92
CA LYS A 304 -31.45 29.27 6.36
C LYS A 304 -30.56 28.99 5.15
N GLU A 305 -29.29 29.39 5.26
CA GLU A 305 -28.28 29.21 4.19
C GLU A 305 -28.13 27.75 3.69
N THR A 306 -28.45 26.75 4.52
CA THR A 306 -28.33 25.33 4.17
C THR A 306 -29.63 24.54 4.32
N SER A 307 -30.74 25.20 4.63
CA SER A 307 -32.01 24.52 4.87
C SER A 307 -33.20 25.43 4.59
N PHE A 308 -34.15 24.93 3.81
CA PHE A 308 -35.35 25.64 3.42
C PHE A 308 -36.56 24.71 3.51
N MET A 309 -37.71 25.22 3.95
CA MET A 309 -38.94 24.45 4.09
C MET A 309 -40.18 25.30 3.83
N LEU A 310 -41.07 24.76 2.98
CA LEU A 310 -42.39 25.29 2.66
C LEU A 310 -43.49 24.40 3.24
N LYS A 311 -44.56 25.01 3.74
CA LYS A 311 -45.78 24.34 4.16
C LYS A 311 -46.99 24.80 3.36
N ASN A 312 -47.98 23.91 3.27
CA ASN A 312 -49.26 24.21 2.66
C ASN A 312 -50.21 24.87 3.69
N LYS A 313 -50.81 26.00 3.33
CA LYS A 313 -51.74 26.71 4.22
C LYS A 313 -52.97 25.88 4.59
N ASP A 314 -53.49 25.11 3.64
CA ASP A 314 -54.72 24.33 3.81
C ASP A 314 -54.45 22.93 4.39
N ASN A 315 -53.20 22.45 4.31
CA ASN A 315 -52.78 21.17 4.87
C ASN A 315 -51.45 21.29 5.63
N GLN A 316 -51.55 21.49 6.95
CA GLN A 316 -50.40 21.69 7.85
C GLN A 316 -49.47 20.46 7.99
N GLU A 317 -49.95 19.28 7.57
CA GLU A 317 -49.16 18.05 7.53
C GLU A 317 -48.36 17.90 6.24
N ALA A 318 -48.62 18.72 5.21
CA ALA A 318 -47.87 18.68 3.95
C ALA A 318 -46.72 19.68 3.96
N TYR A 319 -45.53 19.23 3.54
CA TYR A 319 -44.35 20.09 3.44
C TYR A 319 -43.45 19.71 2.28
N ILE A 320 -42.61 20.67 1.90
CA ILE A 320 -41.49 20.52 0.98
C ILE A 320 -40.27 21.07 1.69
N SER A 321 -39.16 20.36 1.64
CA SER A 321 -37.90 20.81 2.24
C SER A 321 -36.71 20.51 1.36
N VAL A 322 -35.71 21.37 1.43
CA VAL A 322 -34.38 21.13 0.89
C VAL A 322 -33.36 21.37 1.99
N SER A 323 -32.35 20.51 2.07
CA SER A 323 -31.21 20.66 2.97
C SER A 323 -29.92 20.35 2.25
N HIS A 324 -28.89 21.15 2.51
CA HIS A 324 -27.52 20.93 2.02
C HIS A 324 -26.66 20.39 3.17
N MET A 325 -26.18 19.14 3.06
CA MET A 325 -25.31 18.52 4.05
C MET A 325 -24.36 17.51 3.37
N ASN A 326 -23.08 17.53 3.74
CA ASN A 326 -22.06 16.60 3.24
C ASN A 326 -21.96 16.56 1.70
N ASP A 327 -21.89 17.74 1.07
CA ASP A 327 -21.74 17.91 -0.39
C ASP A 327 -22.92 17.32 -1.21
N GLU A 328 -24.10 17.16 -0.58
CA GLU A 328 -25.33 16.67 -1.20
C GLU A 328 -26.53 17.59 -0.87
N PHE A 329 -27.37 17.84 -1.87
CA PHE A 329 -28.69 18.40 -1.71
C PHE A 329 -29.73 17.30 -1.53
N LYS A 330 -30.43 17.32 -0.40
CA LYS A 330 -31.57 16.46 -0.14
C LYS A 330 -32.86 17.25 -0.27
N VAL A 331 -33.69 16.89 -1.24
CA VAL A 331 -35.05 17.41 -1.42
C VAL A 331 -36.06 16.38 -0.92
N GLU A 332 -37.00 16.80 -0.09
CA GLU A 332 -38.02 15.93 0.51
C GLU A 332 -39.40 16.58 0.42
N THR A 333 -40.41 15.86 -0.09
CA THR A 333 -41.81 16.30 -0.12
C THR A 333 -42.69 15.27 0.58
N PHE A 334 -43.57 15.74 1.46
CA PHE A 334 -44.43 14.87 2.27
C PHE A 334 -45.90 15.28 2.14
N ASN A 335 -46.79 14.29 1.95
CA ASN A 335 -48.21 14.48 1.65
C ASN A 335 -48.46 15.37 0.41
N VAL A 336 -47.57 15.29 -0.59
CA VAL A 336 -47.66 16.02 -1.87
C VAL A 336 -47.81 15.02 -3.01
N LYS A 337 -48.78 15.26 -3.91
CA LYS A 337 -49.07 14.34 -5.03
C LYS A 337 -48.06 14.43 -6.17
N GLU A 338 -47.40 15.58 -6.32
CA GLU A 338 -46.50 15.87 -7.43
C GLU A 338 -45.04 15.71 -7.00
N LYS A 339 -44.25 15.06 -7.86
CA LYS A 339 -42.81 14.85 -7.65
C LYS A 339 -42.07 16.17 -7.88
N PRO A 340 -40.97 16.44 -7.14
CA PRO A 340 -40.14 17.60 -7.41
C PRO A 340 -39.50 17.48 -8.80
N ILE A 341 -39.59 18.54 -9.59
CA ILE A 341 -38.98 18.67 -10.91
C ILE A 341 -38.00 19.82 -10.83
N LEU A 342 -36.71 19.53 -10.99
CA LEU A 342 -35.65 20.53 -10.94
C LEU A 342 -35.08 20.75 -12.34
N SER A 343 -34.69 22.00 -12.61
CA SER A 343 -33.97 22.38 -13.81
C SER A 343 -32.50 21.96 -13.69
N LEU A 344 -32.22 20.72 -14.10
CA LEU A 344 -30.86 20.17 -14.16
C LEU A 344 -30.41 20.27 -15.62
N ASP A 345 -29.42 21.13 -15.90
CA ASP A 345 -28.79 21.27 -17.22
C ASP A 345 -27.68 20.24 -17.46
#